data_AF-A0A833N4D1-F1
#
_entry.id   AF-A0A833N4D1-F1
#
_cell.length_a   1.000
_cell.length_b   1.000
_cell.length_c   1.000
_cell.angle_alpha   90.00
_cell.angle_beta   90.00
_cell.angle_gamma   90.00
#
_symmetry.space_group_name_H-M   'P 1'
#
loop_
_entity.id
_entity.type
_entity.pdbx_description
1 polymer ?
#
loop_
_entity_poly.entity_id
_entity_poly.type
_entity_poly.pdbx_seq_one_letter_code
_entity_poly.pdbx_strand_id
1 'polypeptide(L)'
;MPTDRPAYPSDVSDEEWALVAPYLALLREDSAQRDHDLREVFNGLRYIVKTGAPWRFMPHDLPPWAAVYQQTQRWLSADSFADVAGD
;
A
#
# COMPACT_ATOMS: atom_id res chain seq x y z
N MET A 1 4.72 -10.70 -6.64
CA MET A 1 4.25 -10.87 -8.03
C MET A 1 4.84 -9.74 -8.86
N PRO A 2 5.36 -9.99 -10.07
CA PRO A 2 5.81 -8.89 -10.93
C PRO A 2 4.58 -8.07 -11.34
N THR A 3 4.67 -6.77 -11.14
CA THR A 3 3.66 -5.82 -11.62
C THR A 3 3.97 -5.53 -13.08
N ASP A 4 2.93 -5.43 -13.92
CA ASP A 4 3.09 -5.20 -15.37
C ASP A 4 3.43 -3.72 -15.71
N ARG A 5 3.85 -2.95 -14.70
CA ARG A 5 4.19 -1.52 -14.80
C ARG A 5 5.64 -1.27 -14.38
N PRO A 6 6.28 -0.22 -14.92
CA PRO A 6 7.54 0.28 -14.37
C PRO A 6 7.39 0.64 -12.88
N ALA A 7 8.42 0.31 -12.09
CA ALA A 7 8.46 0.67 -10.67
C ALA A 7 8.63 2.19 -10.49
N TYR A 8 7.91 2.76 -9.53
CA TYR A 8 8.13 4.15 -9.12
C TYR A 8 9.32 4.23 -8.14
N PRO A 9 10.05 5.36 -8.08
CA PRO A 9 11.07 5.58 -7.04
C PRO A 9 10.52 5.51 -5.61
N SER A 10 9.20 5.63 -5.43
CA SER A 10 8.51 5.50 -4.15
C SER A 10 8.11 4.05 -3.79
N ASP A 11 8.22 3.12 -4.73
CA ASP A 11 7.78 1.73 -4.52
C ASP A 11 8.65 1.06 -3.45
N VAL A 12 8.01 0.21 -2.65
CA VAL A 12 8.68 -0.53 -1.59
C VAL A 12 9.58 -1.62 -2.18
N SER A 13 10.79 -1.77 -1.65
CA SER A 13 11.67 -2.89 -2.02
C SER A 13 11.10 -4.23 -1.54
N ASP A 14 11.58 -5.35 -2.07
CA ASP A 14 11.16 -6.68 -1.61
C ASP A 14 11.51 -6.89 -0.13
N GLU A 15 12.67 -6.39 0.30
CA GLU A 15 13.17 -6.51 1.67
C GLU A 15 12.33 -5.67 2.64
N GLU A 16 12.09 -4.39 2.32
CA GLU A 16 11.21 -3.53 3.10
C GLU A 16 9.78 -4.09 3.16
N TRP A 17 9.31 -4.65 2.05
CA TRP A 17 7.98 -5.25 1.97
C TRP A 17 7.86 -6.45 2.90
N ALA A 18 8.87 -7.32 2.95
CA ALA A 18 8.87 -8.49 3.83
C ALA A 18 8.76 -8.09 5.31
N LEU A 19 9.30 -6.93 5.70
CA LEU A 19 9.21 -6.40 7.07
C LEU A 19 7.82 -5.82 7.37
N VAL A 20 7.24 -5.08 6.43
CA VAL A 20 6.00 -4.31 6.67
C VAL A 20 4.73 -5.12 6.39
N ALA A 21 4.76 -6.06 5.45
CA ALA A 21 3.60 -6.83 5.01
C ALA A 21 2.82 -7.54 6.15
N PRO A 22 3.48 -8.15 7.16
CA PRO A 22 2.78 -8.82 8.26
C PRO A 22 1.87 -7.88 9.06
N TYR A 23 2.27 -6.62 9.23
CA TYR A 23 1.53 -5.62 10.00
C TYR A 23 0.38 -5.00 9.19
N LEU A 24 0.52 -4.93 7.86
CA LEU A 24 -0.50 -4.38 6.97
C LEU A 24 -1.58 -5.39 6.56
N ALA A 25 -1.32 -6.68 6.74
CA ALA A 25 -2.24 -7.74 6.35
C ALA A 25 -3.41 -7.88 7.33
N LEU A 26 -4.42 -7.00 7.20
CA LEU A 26 -5.67 -7.07 7.99
C LEU A 26 -6.60 -8.22 7.57
N LEU A 27 -6.40 -8.77 6.37
CA LEU A 27 -7.13 -9.89 5.80
C LEU A 27 -6.13 -10.87 5.19
N ARG A 28 -6.48 -12.14 5.11
CA ARG A 28 -5.70 -13.15 4.37
C ARG A 28 -5.61 -12.79 2.89
N GLU A 29 -4.51 -13.21 2.24
CA GLU A 29 -4.27 -12.95 0.81
C GLU A 29 -5.32 -13.60 -0.10
N ASP A 30 -5.87 -14.75 0.32
CA ASP A 30 -6.92 -15.50 -0.38
C ASP A 30 -8.35 -14.94 -0.17
N SER A 31 -8.49 -13.80 0.51
CA SER A 31 -9.80 -13.20 0.77
C SER A 31 -10.41 -12.65 -0.51
N ALA A 32 -11.64 -13.08 -0.83
CA ALA A 32 -12.44 -12.55 -1.93
C ALA A 32 -12.76 -11.05 -1.81
N GLN A 33 -12.46 -10.43 -0.66
CA GLN A 33 -12.61 -8.98 -0.45
C GLN A 33 -11.37 -8.18 -0.86
N ARG A 34 -10.27 -8.84 -1.28
CA ARG A 34 -9.07 -8.16 -1.83
C ARG A 34 -9.18 -8.05 -3.35
N ASP A 35 -9.71 -6.91 -3.80
CA ASP A 35 -9.80 -6.60 -5.23
C ASP A 35 -8.46 -6.12 -5.83
N HIS A 36 -7.50 -5.74 -4.98
CA HIS A 36 -6.19 -5.22 -5.38
C HIS A 36 -5.07 -5.87 -4.57
N ASP A 37 -3.91 -6.03 -5.20
CA ASP A 37 -2.69 -6.48 -4.53
C ASP A 37 -2.32 -5.51 -3.41
N LEU A 38 -2.09 -6.04 -2.20
CA LEU A 38 -1.84 -5.22 -1.01
C LEU A 38 -0.55 -4.40 -1.13
N ARG A 39 0.47 -4.94 -1.80
CA ARG A 39 1.74 -4.24 -2.03
C ARG A 39 1.52 -3.07 -2.98
N GLU A 40 0.71 -3.26 -4.02
CA GLU A 40 0.37 -2.17 -4.94
C GLU A 40 -0.46 -1.07 -4.26
N VAL A 41 -1.37 -1.45 -3.36
CA VAL A 41 -2.09 -0.49 -2.52
C VAL A 41 -1.12 0.28 -1.63
N PHE A 42 -0.14 -0.40 -1.02
CA PHE A 42 0.89 0.25 -0.21
C PHE A 42 1.82 1.15 -1.04
N ASN A 43 2.19 0.74 -2.26
CA ASN A 43 2.95 1.56 -3.20
C ASN A 43 2.18 2.85 -3.56
N GLY A 44 0.87 2.76 -3.77
CA GLY A 44 0.01 3.93 -3.95
C GLY A 44 0.04 4.89 -2.76
N LEU A 45 -0.01 4.36 -1.53
CA LEU A 45 0.15 5.18 -0.33
C LEU A 45 1.55 5.83 -0.27
N ARG A 46 2.61 5.05 -0.50
CA ARG A 46 4.00 5.57 -0.51
C ARG A 46 4.17 6.67 -1.55
N TYR A 47 3.59 6.52 -2.74
CA TYR A 47 3.61 7.55 -3.77
C TYR A 47 3.03 8.87 -3.24
N ILE A 48 1.84 8.85 -2.64
CA ILE A 48 1.20 10.04 -2.09
C ILE A 48 2.04 10.66 -0.97
N VAL A 49 2.55 9.86 -0.05
CA VAL A 49 3.37 10.34 1.08
C VAL A 49 4.69 10.95 0.61
N LYS A 50 5.35 10.37 -0.39
CA LYS A 50 6.64 10.85 -0.91
C LYS A 50 6.50 12.06 -1.82
N THR A 51 5.43 12.14 -2.61
CA THR A 51 5.24 13.22 -3.59
C THR A 51 4.42 14.40 -3.06
N GLY A 52 3.58 14.17 -2.04
CA GLY A 52 2.60 15.15 -1.58
C GLY A 52 1.49 15.42 -2.60
N ALA A 53 1.37 14.59 -3.65
CA ALA A 53 0.37 14.79 -4.69
C ALA A 53 -1.05 14.64 -4.12
N PRO A 54 -2.03 15.43 -4.60
CA PRO A 54 -3.43 15.20 -4.27
C PRO A 54 -3.85 13.78 -4.67
N TRP A 55 -4.69 13.12 -3.85
CA TRP A 55 -5.16 11.75 -4.11
C TRP A 55 -5.69 11.51 -5.52
N ARG A 56 -6.42 12.48 -6.09
CA ARG A 56 -6.99 12.37 -7.44
C ARG A 56 -5.95 12.43 -8.58
N PHE A 57 -4.71 12.79 -8.26
CA PHE A 57 -3.60 12.88 -9.23
C PHE A 57 -2.74 11.60 -9.23
N MET A 58 -3.12 10.60 -8.43
CA MET A 58 -2.40 9.34 -8.39
C MET A 58 -2.41 8.68 -9.78
N PRO A 59 -1.27 8.10 -10.20
CA PRO A 59 -1.16 7.43 -11.49
C PRO A 59 -2.22 6.34 -11.71
N HIS A 60 -2.64 6.17 -12.97
CA HIS A 60 -3.69 5.21 -13.35
C HIS A 60 -3.21 3.75 -13.39
N ASP A 61 -1.89 3.52 -13.37
CA ASP A 61 -1.27 2.20 -13.33
C ASP A 61 -1.12 1.65 -11.90
N LEU A 62 -1.36 2.48 -10.88
CA LEU A 62 -1.55 2.06 -9.49
C LEU A 62 -3.04 1.77 -9.21
N PRO A 63 -3.38 1.01 -8.14
CA PRO A 63 -4.76 0.78 -7.75
C PRO A 63 -5.53 2.10 -7.59
N PRO A 64 -6.84 2.17 -7.86
CA PRO A 64 -7.59 3.42 -7.81
C PRO A 64 -7.42 4.18 -6.49
N TRP A 65 -7.26 5.50 -6.55
CA TRP A 65 -7.01 6.34 -5.36
C TRP A 65 -8.02 6.12 -4.23
N ALA A 66 -9.28 5.83 -4.56
CA ALA A 66 -10.33 5.57 -3.58
C ALA A 66 -10.07 4.27 -2.80
N ALA A 67 -9.58 3.22 -3.46
CA ALA A 67 -9.21 1.97 -2.81
C ALA A 67 -8.00 2.15 -1.92
N VAL A 68 -6.97 2.85 -2.40
CA VAL A 68 -5.78 3.18 -1.62
C VAL A 68 -6.13 4.01 -0.39
N TYR A 69 -6.95 5.03 -0.56
CA TYR A 69 -7.40 5.88 0.54
C TYR A 69 -8.19 5.09 1.59
N GLN A 70 -9.18 4.30 1.16
CA GLN A 70 -9.98 3.48 2.07
C GLN A 70 -9.14 2.48 2.86
N GLN A 71 -8.21 1.78 2.18
CA GLN A 71 -7.33 0.85 2.86
C GLN A 71 -6.36 1.55 3.82
N THR A 72 -5.86 2.74 3.45
CA THR A 72 -5.05 3.58 4.34
C THR A 72 -5.81 3.93 5.62
N GLN A 73 -7.07 4.34 5.51
CA GLN A 73 -7.90 4.62 6.69
C GLN A 73 -8.10 3.38 7.58
N ARG A 74 -8.23 2.19 7.00
CA ARG A 74 -8.31 0.93 7.75
C ARG A 74 -7.02 0.64 8.52
N TRP A 75 -5.85 0.79 7.88
CA TRP A 75 -4.56 0.62 8.54
C TRP A 75 -4.36 1.60 9.70
N LEU A 76 -4.71 2.87 9.50
CA LEU A 76 -4.61 3.88 10.56
C LEU A 76 -5.58 3.60 11.72
N SER A 77 -6.80 3.13 11.41
CA SER A 77 -7.79 2.78 12.44
C SER A 77 -7.42 1.52 13.23
N ALA A 78 -6.66 0.63 12.61
CA ALA A 78 -6.14 -0.59 13.23
C ALA A 78 -4.76 -0.41 13.89
N ASP A 79 -4.23 0.83 13.90
CA ASP A 79 -2.90 1.18 14.39
C ASP A 79 -1.76 0.33 13.79
N SER A 80 -1.94 -0.13 12.54
CA SER A 80 -1.04 -1.08 11.87
C SER A 80 0.39 -0.59 11.66
N PHE A 81 0.65 0.71 11.85
CA PHE A 81 1.97 1.31 11.68
C PHE A 81 2.71 1.53 13.01
N ALA A 82 2.03 1.46 14.16
CA ALA A 82 2.67 1.66 15.46
C ALA A 82 3.73 0.58 15.73
N ASP A 83 3.41 -0.68 15.41
CA ASP A 83 4.29 -1.81 15.63
C ASP A 83 5.51 -1.81 14.68
N VAL A 84 5.40 -1.16 13.51
CA VAL A 84 6.50 -1.04 12.54
C VAL A 84 7.60 -0.08 13.02
N ALA A 85 7.24 0.92 13.84
CA ALA A 85 8.17 1.95 14.32
C ALA A 85 8.82 1.61 15.68
N GLY A 86 8.49 0.45 16.25
CA GLY A 86 8.86 0.05 17.61
C GLY A 86 10.09 -0.86 17.77
N ASP A 87 10.72 -1.30 16.68
CA ASP A 87 11.92 -2.14 16.67
C ASP A 87 13.19 -1.38 16.23
#